data_AF-A0A3C0FQ43-F1
#
_entry.id   AF-A0A3C0FQ43-F1
#
_cell.length_a   1.000
_cell.length_b   1.000
_cell.length_c   1.000
_cell.angle_alpha   90.00
_cell.angle_beta   90.00
_cell.angle_gamma   90.00
#
_symmetry.space_group_name_H-M   'P 1'
#
loop_
_entity.id
_entity.type
_entity.pdbx_description
1 polymer ?
#
loop_
_entity_poly.entity_id
_entity_poly.type
_entity_poly.pdbx_seq_one_letter_code
_entity_poly.pdbx_strand_id
1 'polypeptide(L)' 'FCKTLMVARSAPFARFTLLNNRLTIRLVTGEEEQHTLSVGDIPQTLKDIFGIEPDPAWRGAFARLVNHSHG' A
#
# COMPACT_ATOMS: atom_id res chain seq x y z
N PHE A 1 13.60 14.02 3.47
CA PHE A 1 12.24 14.30 2.97
C PHE A 1 11.55 12.97 2.67
N CYS A 2 10.38 12.74 3.28
CA CYS A 2 9.72 11.45 3.47
C CYS A 2 9.81 10.51 2.24
N LYS A 3 10.65 9.47 2.35
CA LYS A 3 10.87 8.44 1.31
C LYS A 3 9.91 7.26 1.43
N THR A 4 8.95 7.35 2.34
CA THR A 4 8.14 6.22 2.78
C THR A 4 6.67 6.55 2.61
N LEU A 5 5.96 5.72 1.87
CA LEU A 5 4.50 5.75 1.82
C LEU A 5 3.99 4.81 2.91
N MET A 6 3.18 5.31 3.84
CA MET A 6 2.56 4.49 4.86
C MET A 6 1.10 4.89 5.00
N VAL A 7 0.22 3.91 4.88
CA VAL A 7 -1.21 4.07 5.18
C VAL A 7 -1.72 2.82 5.87
N ALA A 8 -2.59 2.99 6.85
CA ALA A 8 -3.26 1.90 7.51
C ALA A 8 -4.76 2.20 7.61
N ARG A 9 -5.58 1.17 7.38
CA ARG A 9 -7.03 1.22 7.51
C ARG A 9 -7.48 0.03 8.33
N SER A 10 -8.22 0.30 9.39
CA SER A 10 -8.91 -0.72 10.16
C SER A 10 -10.32 -0.90 9.60
N ALA A 11 -10.70 -2.14 9.33
CA ALA A 11 -12.05 -2.56 8.99
C ALA A 11 -12.54 -3.56 10.07
N PRO A 12 -13.86 -3.78 10.21
CA PRO A 12 -14.40 -4.69 11.22
C PRO A 12 -13.91 -6.15 11.08
N PHE A 13 -13.48 -6.54 9.88
CA PHE A 13 -13.05 -7.90 9.55
C PHE A 13 -11.54 -8.02 9.29
N ALA A 14 -10.83 -6.90 9.13
CA ALA A 14 -9.40 -6.92 8.79
C ALA A 14 -8.72 -5.58 9.07
N ARG A 15 -7.40 -5.62 9.24
CA ARG A 15 -6.54 -4.44 9.24
C ARG A 15 -5.63 -4.47 8.02
N PHE A 16 -5.74 -3.43 7.19
CA PHE A 16 -4.94 -3.23 6.00
C PHE A 16 -3.82 -2.23 6.30
N THR A 17 -2.59 -2.59 5.97
CA THR A 17 -1.43 -1.69 6.09
C THR A 17 -0.63 -1.73 4.80
N LEU A 18 -0.42 -0.58 4.17
CA LEU A 18 0.47 -0.45 3.02
C LEU A 18 1.69 0.33 3.45
N LEU A 19 2.87 -0.29 3.32
CA LEU A 19 4.17 0.32 3.58
C LEU A 19 5.02 0.23 2.30
N ASN A 20 5.32 1.37 1.70
CA ASN A 20 5.92 1.50 0.37
C ASN A 20 5.08 0.77 -0.68
N ASN A 21 5.48 -0.44 -1.05
CA ASN A 21 4.78 -1.32 -1.97
C ASN A 21 4.35 -2.65 -1.32
N ARG A 22 4.54 -2.81 -0.01
CA ARG A 22 4.13 -3.99 0.74
C ARG A 22 2.77 -3.76 1.35
N LEU A 23 1.76 -4.46 0.86
CA LEU A 23 0.44 -4.54 1.46
C LEU A 23 0.39 -5.73 2.43
N THR A 24 0.03 -5.45 3.67
CA THR A 24 -0.22 -6.45 4.70
C THR A 24 -1.68 -6.40 5.10
N ILE A 25 -2.35 -7.55 5.02
CA ILE A 25 -3.74 -7.73 5.39
C ILE A 25 -3.75 -8.67 6.59
N ARG A 26 -4.25 -8.19 7.73
CA ARG A 26 -4.45 -9.01 8.93
C ARG A 26 -5.93 -9.21 9.15
N LEU A 27 -6.41 -10.42 8.94
CA LEU A 27 -7.81 -10.77 9.18
C LEU A 27 -8.07 -10.94 10.68
N VAL A 28 -9.31 -10.69 11.11
CA VAL A 28 -9.71 -10.93 12.51
C VAL A 28 -9.69 -12.41 12.89
N THR A 29 -9.68 -13.31 11.91
CA THR A 29 -9.48 -14.76 12.09
C THR A 29 -8.06 -15.09 12.55
N GLY A 30 -7.13 -14.15 12.46
CA GLY A 30 -5.71 -14.32 12.79
C GLY A 30 -4.84 -14.62 11.57
N GLU A 31 -5.42 -14.78 10.38
CA GLU A 31 -4.69 -14.95 9.14
C GLU A 31 -3.99 -13.64 8.72
N GLU A 32 -2.78 -13.76 8.20
CA GLU A 32 -2.01 -12.64 7.66
C GLU A 32 -1.60 -12.93 6.22
N GLU A 33 -1.92 -12.00 5.33
CA GLU A 33 -1.49 -12.04 3.92
C GLU A 33 -0.58 -10.86 3.63
N GLN A 34 0.53 -11.13 2.92
CA GLN A 34 1.46 -10.11 2.48
C GLN A 34 1.60 -10.14 0.96
N HIS A 35 1.38 -8.99 0.33
CA HIS A 35 1.48 -8.82 -1.10
C HIS A 35 2.47 -7.71 -1.43
N THR A 36 3.32 -7.97 -2.42
CA THR A 36 4.19 -6.94 -3.00
C THR A 36 3.51 -6.39 -4.23
N LEU A 37 3.25 -5.10 -4.24
CA LEU A 37 2.54 -4.39 -5.29
C LEU A 37 3.51 -3.83 -6.33
N SER A 38 3.08 -3.83 -7.59
CA SER A 38 3.78 -3.11 -8.66
C SER A 38 3.42 -1.62 -8.63
N VAL A 39 4.17 -0.81 -9.37
CA VAL A 39 3.94 0.65 -9.47
C VAL A 39 2.51 0.99 -9.92
N GLY A 40 1.93 0.16 -10.80
CA GLY A 40 0.55 0.33 -11.28
C GLY A 40 -0.52 -0.11 -10.27
N ASP A 41 -0.19 -1.04 -9.37
CA ASP A 41 -1.15 -1.60 -8.40
C ASP A 41 -1.31 -0.69 -7.18
N ILE A 42 -0.25 0.00 -6.76
CA ILE A 42 -0.28 0.95 -5.63
C ILE A 42 -1.44 1.97 -5.73
N PRO A 43 -1.60 2.72 -6.84
CA PRO A 43 -2.71 3.67 -6.96
C PRO A 43 -4.09 2.99 -6.97
N GLN A 44 -4.20 1.78 -7.54
CA GLN A 44 -5.46 1.02 -7.51
C GLN A 44 -5.80 0.58 -6.08
N THR A 45 -4.82 0.05 -5.35
CA THR A 45 -4.97 -0.34 -3.94
C THR A 45 -5.33 0.84 -3.04
N LEU A 46 -4.70 2.01 -3.24
CA LEU A 46 -5.06 3.22 -2.50
C LEU A 46 -6.53 3.60 -2.71
N LYS A 47 -7.02 3.52 -3.94
CA LYS A 47 -8.41 3.82 -4.26
C LYS A 47 -9.37 2.78 -3.71
N ASP A 48 -9.12 1.50 -3.97
CA ASP A 48 -10.02 0.39 -3.65
C ASP A 48 -10.05 0.07 -2.15
N ILE A 49 -8.87 -0.11 -1.55
CA ILE A 49 -8.75 -0.53 -0.15
C ILE A 49 -8.79 0.66 0.80
N PHE A 50 -8.18 1.79 0.44
CA PHE A 50 -8.06 2.93 1.36
C PHE A 50 -9.04 4.06 1.06
N GLY A 51 -9.74 4.04 -0.08
CA GLY A 51 -10.65 5.12 -0.48
C GLY A 51 -9.92 6.43 -0.80
N ILE A 52 -8.60 6.37 -1.05
CA ILE A 52 -7.76 7.53 -1.33
C ILE A 52 -7.60 7.63 -2.84
N GLU A 53 -8.10 8.72 -3.43
CA GLU A 53 -7.83 9.02 -4.83
C GLU A 53 -6.38 9.47 -5.00
N PRO A 54 -5.55 8.71 -5.75
CA PRO A 54 -4.15 9.05 -5.94
C PRO A 54 -4.01 10.23 -6.89
N ASP A 55 -3.26 11.26 -6.47
CA ASP A 55 -2.93 12.38 -7.34
C ASP A 55 -2.00 11.91 -8.49
N PRO A 56 -2.27 12.27 -9.76
CA PRO A 56 -1.40 11.93 -10.89
C PRO A 56 0.07 12.32 -10.71
N ALA A 57 0.37 13.38 -9.96
CA ALA A 57 1.73 13.83 -9.64
C ALA A 57 2.50 12.80 -8.79
N TRP A 58 1.81 11.91 -8.06
CA TRP A 58 2.44 10.90 -7.21
C TRP A 58 2.98 9.70 -7.99
N ARG A 59 2.63 9.55 -9.29
CA ARG A 59 3.12 8.44 -10.13
C ARG A 59 4.64 8.29 -10.10
N GLY A 60 5.35 9.41 -10.16
CA GLY A 60 6.82 9.41 -10.07
C GLY A 60 7.36 8.96 -8.71
N ALA A 61 6.60 9.18 -7.63
CA ALA A 61 6.96 8.72 -6.29
C ALA A 61 6.74 7.22 -6.14
N PHE A 62 5.65 6.66 -6.67
CA PHE A 62 5.37 5.22 -6.64
C PHE A 62 6.48 4.41 -7.31
N ALA A 63 6.99 4.87 -8.46
CA ALA A 63 8.12 4.24 -9.15
C ALA A 63 9.37 4.12 -8.27
N ARG A 64 9.66 5.16 -7.47
CA ARG A 64 10.82 5.17 -6.57
C ARG A 64 10.65 4.24 -5.38
N LEU A 65 9.42 4.08 -4.89
CA LEU A 65 9.11 3.21 -3.74
C LEU A 65 9.34 1.73 -4.06
N VAL A 66 8.89 1.27 -5.23
CA VAL A 66 9.09 -0.12 -5.69
C VAL A 66 10.57 -0.42 -5.99
N ASN A 67 11.31 0.58 -6.47
CA ASN A 67 12.74 0.40 -6.75
C ASN A 67 13.59 0.29 -5.46
N HIS A 68 13.10 0.85 -4.35
CA HIS A 68 13.83 0.87 -3.07
C HIS A 68 13.56 -0.36 -2.18
N SER A 69 12.55 -1.17 -2.52
CA SER A 69 12.25 -2.45 -1.85
C SER A 69 13.11 -3.63 -2.33
N HIS A 70 14.00 -3.42 -3.31
CA HIS A 70 14.97 -4.40 -3.83
C HIS A 70 16.41 -4.16 -3.31
N GLY A 71 16.57 -3.46 -2.19
CA GLY A 71 17.86 -3.19 -1.55
C GLY A 71 18.04 -4.00 -0.27
#